data_AF-A0A0U5GQV5-F1
#
_entry.id   AF-A0A0U5GQV5-F1
#
_cell.length_a   1.000
_cell.length_b   1.000
_cell.length_c   1.000
_cell.angle_alpha   90.00
_cell.angle_beta   90.00
_cell.angle_gamma   90.00
#
_symmetry.space_group_name_H-M   'P 1'
#
loop_
_entity.id
_entity.type
_entity.pdbx_description
1 polymer ?
#
loop_
_entity_poly.entity_id
_entity_poly.type
_entity_poly.pdbx_seq_one_letter_code
_entity_poly.pdbx_strand_id
1 'polypeptide(L)'
;MIHSESLADQDRAHKLYKGVVSDLSAVLRSDGGDPSATGEDTKGDRGTLRRQPTEARKLCTLHMEVQSDNRVQIVRFGKFAHRDEALGRVTTPEKEDFLRDGKRFG
;
A
#
# COMPACT_ATOMS: atom_id res chain seq x y z
N MET A 1 2.00 -3.91 9.75
CA MET A 1 2.34 -2.50 9.47
C MET A 1 1.15 -1.74 8.88
N ILE A 2 0.61 -2.13 7.71
CA ILE A 2 -0.52 -1.44 7.05
C ILE A 2 -1.85 -1.49 7.83
N HIS A 3 -2.06 -2.54 8.62
CA HIS A 3 -3.26 -2.74 9.44
C HIS A 3 -3.14 -2.22 10.88
N SER A 4 -2.06 -1.48 11.17
CA SER A 4 -1.81 -0.89 12.49
C SER A 4 -2.59 0.41 12.67
N GLU A 5 -3.14 0.66 13.87
CA GLU A 5 -3.79 1.93 14.21
C GLU A 5 -2.79 3.02 14.67
N SER A 6 -1.48 2.78 14.50
CA SER A 6 -0.41 3.74 14.81
C SER A 6 -0.10 4.63 13.60
N LEU A 7 -0.16 5.96 13.77
CA LEU A 7 0.23 6.91 12.74
C LEU A 7 1.70 6.72 12.31
N ALA A 8 2.60 6.45 13.26
CA ALA A 8 4.00 6.20 12.96
C ALA A 8 4.18 4.96 12.07
N ASP A 9 3.35 3.94 12.27
CA ASP A 9 3.38 2.73 11.44
C ASP A 9 2.83 3.00 10.04
N GLN A 10 1.77 3.81 9.95
CA GLN A 10 1.21 4.24 8.67
C GLN A 10 2.18 5.10 7.85
N ASP A 11 2.93 5.99 8.51
CA ASP A 11 3.97 6.79 7.86
C ASP A 11 5.13 5.91 7.36
N ARG A 12 5.53 4.90 8.15
CA ARG A 12 6.55 3.92 7.70
C ARG A 12 6.05 3.11 6.51
N ALA A 13 4.83 2.60 6.57
CA ALA A 13 4.23 1.86 5.45
C ALA A 13 4.12 2.74 4.19
N HIS A 14 3.63 3.97 4.30
CA HIS A 14 3.53 4.89 3.17
C HIS A 14 4.90 5.14 2.50
N LYS A 15 5.96 5.34 3.29
CA LYS A 15 7.33 5.46 2.78
C LYS A 15 7.79 4.21 2.04
N LEU A 16 7.51 3.02 2.57
CA LEU A 16 7.88 1.75 1.95
C LEU A 16 7.18 1.56 0.60
N TYR A 17 5.87 1.76 0.51
CA TYR A 17 5.17 1.61 -0.78
C TYR A 17 5.61 2.65 -1.80
N LYS A 18 5.94 3.88 -1.37
CA LYS A 18 6.56 4.88 -2.25
C LYS A 18 7.92 4.41 -2.78
N GLY A 19 8.71 3.75 -1.92
CA GLY A 19 9.94 3.07 -2.31
C GLY A 19 9.70 2.00 -3.37
N VAL A 20 8.73 1.12 -3.18
CA VAL A 20 8.37 0.05 -4.13
C VAL A 20 8.02 0.62 -5.52
N VAL A 21 7.25 1.71 -5.60
CA VAL A 21 6.94 2.36 -6.90
C VAL A 21 8.19 2.90 -7.58
N SER A 22 9.09 3.51 -6.79
CA SER A 22 10.38 4.03 -7.28
C SER A 22 11.26 2.88 -7.80
N ASP A 23 11.37 1.80 -7.04
CA ASP A 23 12.18 0.63 -7.36
C ASP A 23 11.65 -0.09 -8.60
N LEU A 24 10.32 -0.27 -8.71
CA LEU A 24 9.71 -0.80 -9.93
C LEU A 24 10.05 0.08 -11.14
N SER A 25 9.94 1.40 -10.99
CA SER A 25 10.30 2.34 -12.07
C SER A 25 11.78 2.24 -12.45
N ALA A 26 12.67 1.96 -11.50
CA ALA A 26 14.08 1.69 -11.78
C ALA A 26 14.27 0.34 -12.50
N VAL A 27 13.57 -0.72 -12.07
CA VAL A 27 13.62 -2.05 -12.69
C VAL A 27 13.17 -2.00 -14.15
N LEU A 28 12.13 -1.22 -14.45
CA LEU A 28 11.56 -1.06 -15.79
C LEU A 28 12.39 -0.15 -16.72
N ARG A 29 13.20 0.77 -16.17
CA ARG A 29 14.09 1.66 -16.95
C ARG A 29 15.47 1.06 -17.25
N SER A 30 15.90 0.06 -16.48
CA SER A 30 17.20 -0.57 -16.69
C SER A 30 17.11 -1.52 -17.88
N ASP A 31 17.86 -1.25 -18.95
CA ASP A 31 17.85 -2.08 -20.17
C ASP A 31 18.66 -3.38 -20.03
N GLY A 32 19.41 -3.52 -18.95
CA GLY A 32 20.18 -4.71 -18.60
C GLY A 32 20.35 -4.76 -17.10
N GLY A 33 20.00 -5.89 -16.49
CA GLY A 33 20.18 -6.08 -15.05
C GLY A 33 21.64 -5.86 -14.67
N ASP A 34 21.86 -5.15 -13.57
CA ASP A 34 23.16 -5.06 -12.93
C ASP A 34 23.68 -6.49 -12.66
N PRO A 35 24.82 -6.92 -13.24
CA PRO A 35 25.38 -8.24 -12.99
C PRO A 35 25.79 -8.45 -11.53
N SER A 36 25.85 -7.39 -10.70
CA SER A 36 26.06 -7.51 -9.27
C SER A 36 24.76 -7.67 -8.45
N ALA A 37 23.59 -7.83 -9.08
CA ALA A 37 22.37 -8.20 -8.37
C ALA A 37 22.49 -9.67 -7.90
N THR A 38 22.96 -9.82 -6.67
CA THR A 38 23.29 -11.10 -6.02
C THR A 38 22.05 -11.95 -5.77
N GLY A 39 21.68 -12.82 -6.72
CA GLY A 39 20.68 -13.87 -6.53
C GLY A 39 19.97 -14.28 -7.83
N GLU A 40 19.90 -15.58 -8.11
CA GLU A 40 19.20 -16.15 -9.28
C GLU A 40 17.69 -15.83 -9.25
N ASP A 41 17.09 -15.88 -8.05
CA ASP A 41 15.68 -15.50 -7.81
C ASP A 41 15.41 -14.03 -8.14
N THR A 42 16.32 -13.12 -7.76
CA THR A 42 16.19 -11.68 -8.03
C THR A 42 16.23 -11.37 -9.53
N LYS A 43 16.96 -12.17 -10.31
CA LYS A 43 16.98 -12.06 -11.78
C LYS A 43 15.65 -12.54 -12.39
N GLY A 44 15.08 -13.62 -11.84
CA GLY A 44 13.77 -14.16 -12.24
C GLY A 44 12.63 -13.16 -12.03
N ASP A 45 12.58 -12.54 -10.84
CA ASP A 45 11.56 -11.56 -10.47
C ASP A 45 11.61 -10.31 -11.35
N ARG A 46 12.81 -9.77 -11.57
CA ARG A 46 13.01 -8.61 -12.48
C ARG A 46 12.57 -8.94 -13.90
N GLY A 47 12.83 -10.15 -14.37
CA GLY A 47 12.35 -10.63 -15.67
C GLY A 47 10.82 -10.66 -15.74
N THR A 48 10.16 -11.15 -14.70
CA THR A 48 8.69 -11.17 -14.61
C THR A 48 8.09 -9.78 -14.65
N LEU A 49 8.59 -8.85 -13.83
CA LEU A 49 8.11 -7.46 -13.78
C LEU A 49 8.26 -6.75 -15.14
N ARG A 50 9.35 -7.03 -15.88
CA ARG A 50 9.58 -6.47 -17.22
C ARG A 50 8.67 -7.05 -18.30
N ARG A 51 8.28 -8.32 -18.18
CA ARG A 51 7.33 -8.97 -19.12
C ARG A 51 5.91 -8.43 -18.96
N GLN A 52 5.56 -7.93 -17.77
CA GLN A 52 4.22 -7.45 -17.46
C GLN A 52 4.25 -6.04 -16.83
N PRO A 53 4.81 -5.02 -17.52
CA PRO A 53 5.06 -3.72 -16.93
C PRO A 53 3.77 -2.98 -16.56
N THR A 54 2.71 -3.18 -17.36
CA THR A 54 1.38 -2.59 -17.09
C THR A 54 0.76 -3.15 -15.82
N GLU A 55 0.76 -4.47 -15.66
CA GLU A 55 0.17 -5.13 -14.49
C GLU A 55 0.99 -4.87 -13.23
N ALA A 56 2.32 -4.89 -13.33
CA ALA A 56 3.20 -4.51 -12.23
C ALA A 56 2.93 -3.07 -11.74
N ARG A 57 2.75 -2.12 -12.67
CA ARG A 57 2.38 -0.73 -12.34
C ARG A 57 1.01 -0.66 -11.69
N LYS A 58 -0.01 -1.31 -12.26
CA LYS A 58 -1.37 -1.34 -11.68
C LYS A 58 -1.36 -1.87 -10.25
N LEU A 59 -0.66 -2.98 -10.00
CA LEU A 59 -0.57 -3.57 -8.68
C LEU A 59 0.09 -2.60 -7.67
N CYS A 60 1.17 -1.95 -8.07
CA CYS A 60 1.85 -0.97 -7.22
C CYS A 60 0.98 0.26 -6.94
N THR A 61 0.26 0.77 -7.94
CA THR A 61 -0.68 1.88 -7.78
C THR A 61 -1.81 1.51 -6.82
N LEU A 62 -2.44 0.35 -7.01
CA LEU A 62 -3.51 -0.15 -6.14
C LEU A 62 -3.04 -0.21 -4.67
N HIS A 63 -1.86 -0.77 -4.42
CA HIS A 63 -1.33 -0.86 -3.06
C HIS A 63 -1.02 0.51 -2.45
N MET A 64 -0.49 1.45 -3.25
CA MET A 64 -0.27 2.83 -2.80
C MET A 64 -1.57 3.56 -2.45
N GLU A 65 -2.62 3.36 -3.25
CA GLU A 65 -3.95 3.93 -2.99
C GLU A 65 -4.54 3.36 -1.70
N VAL A 66 -4.59 2.03 -1.56
CA VAL A 66 -5.06 1.36 -0.34
C VAL A 66 -4.30 1.82 0.89
N GLN A 67 -2.97 1.94 0.80
CA GLN A 67 -2.15 2.42 1.92
C GLN A 67 -2.44 3.90 2.25
N SER A 68 -2.71 4.72 1.23
CA SER A 68 -3.06 6.13 1.43
C SER A 68 -4.42 6.27 2.11
N ASP A 69 -5.41 5.49 1.69
CA ASP A 69 -6.75 5.44 2.29
C ASP A 69 -6.70 4.99 3.76
N ASN A 70 -5.88 3.98 4.06
CA ASN A 70 -5.64 3.54 5.45
C ASN A 70 -5.05 4.68 6.29
N ARG A 71 -4.04 5.38 5.76
CA ARG A 71 -3.41 6.50 6.47
C ARG A 71 -4.40 7.65 6.73
N VAL A 72 -5.28 7.97 5.77
CA VAL A 72 -6.30 9.01 5.94
C VAL A 72 -7.21 8.71 7.13
N GLN A 73 -7.65 7.46 7.28
CA GLN A 73 -8.46 7.05 8.44
C GLN A 73 -7.72 7.22 9.76
N ILE A 74 -6.45 6.79 9.82
CA ILE A 74 -5.65 6.92 11.05
C ILE A 74 -5.34 8.38 11.37
N VAL A 75 -5.08 9.23 10.38
CA VAL A 75 -4.90 10.68 10.61
C VAL A 75 -6.19 11.32 11.14
N ARG A 76 -7.35 10.94 10.59
CA ARG A 76 -8.64 11.56 10.94
C ARG A 76 -9.21 11.05 12.26
N PHE A 77 -9.11 9.75 12.53
CA PHE A 77 -9.80 9.10 13.65
C PHE A 77 -8.86 8.45 14.68
N GLY A 78 -7.56 8.37 14.38
CA GLY A 78 -6.57 7.65 15.19
C GLY A 78 -6.76 6.13 15.19
N LYS A 79 -7.73 5.60 14.45
CA LYS A 79 -8.14 4.19 14.45
C LYS A 79 -8.94 3.85 13.19
N PHE A 80 -9.15 2.57 12.92
CA PHE A 80 -9.98 2.14 11.82
C PHE A 80 -11.46 2.11 12.23
N ALA A 81 -12.27 2.98 11.65
CA ALA A 81 -13.69 3.11 11.98
C ALA A 81 -14.47 1.79 11.84
N HIS A 82 -14.16 0.98 10.81
CA HIS A 82 -14.83 -0.31 10.57
C HIS A 82 -14.57 -1.36 11.67
N ARG A 83 -13.60 -1.13 12.57
CA ARG A 83 -13.29 -2.04 13.68
C ARG A 83 -14.02 -1.68 14.96
N ASP A 84 -14.71 -0.54 15.01
CA ASP A 84 -15.29 -0.06 16.27
C ASP A 84 -16.29 -1.07 16.84
N GLU A 85 -17.27 -1.53 16.05
CA GLU A 85 -18.24 -2.55 16.47
C GLU A 85 -17.58 -3.87 16.90
N ALA A 86 -16.68 -4.39 16.07
CA ALA A 86 -15.98 -5.66 16.33
C ALA A 86 -15.11 -5.62 17.60
N LEU A 87 -14.68 -4.44 18.03
CA LEU A 87 -13.89 -4.21 19.24
C LEU A 87 -14.71 -3.68 20.42
N GLY A 88 -16.05 -3.65 20.30
CA GLY A 88 -16.96 -3.14 21.34
C GLY A 88 -16.84 -1.65 21.60
N ARG A 89 -16.34 -0.87 20.63
CA ARG A 89 -16.21 0.59 20.70
C ARG A 89 -17.49 1.24 20.15
N VAL A 90 -17.83 2.40 20.69
CA VAL A 90 -18.94 3.20 20.17
C VAL A 90 -18.48 3.96 18.92
N THR A 91 -19.14 3.69 17.79
CA THR A 91 -18.96 4.46 16.55
C THR A 91 -19.61 5.84 16.68
N THR A 92 -18.93 6.87 16.20
CA THR A 92 -19.44 8.24 16.17
C THR A 92 -20.18 8.52 14.85
N PRO A 93 -21.16 9.45 14.80
CA PRO A 93 -21.85 9.79 13.54
C PRO A 93 -20.91 10.15 12.38
N GLU A 94 -19.83 10.89 12.65
CA GLU A 94 -18.81 11.23 11.64
C GLU A 94 -18.15 10.00 11.01
N LYS A 95 -17.90 8.96 11.81
CA LYS A 95 -17.32 7.70 11.35
C LYS A 95 -18.34 6.87 10.58
N GLU A 96 -19.61 6.89 10.97
CA GLU A 96 -20.68 6.24 10.23
C GLU A 96 -20.86 6.88 8.85
N ASP A 97 -20.84 8.20 8.78
CA ASP A 97 -20.86 8.96 7.53
C ASP A 97 -19.66 8.58 6.66
N PHE A 98 -18.47 8.55 7.25
CA PHE A 98 -17.25 8.13 6.55
C PHE A 98 -17.34 6.69 6.01
N LEU A 99 -17.93 5.74 6.77
CA LEU A 99 -18.10 4.35 6.35
C LEU A 99 -19.21 4.16 5.29
N ARG A 100 -20.18 5.08 5.23
CA ARG A 100 -21.22 5.09 4.21
C ARG A 100 -20.68 5.59 2.88
N ASP A 101 -19.85 6.63 2.91
CA ASP A 101 -19.31 7.27 1.71
C ASP A 101 -17.99 6.62 1.23
N GLY A 102 -17.39 5.78 2.08
CA GLY A 102 -16.14 5.08 1.76
C GLY A 102 -16.28 4.07 0.63
N LYS A 103 -15.26 3.99 -0.24
CA LYS A 103 -15.12 2.89 -1.21
C LYS A 103 -15.06 1.57 -0.44
N ARG A 104 -16.15 0.80 -0.47
CA ARG A 104 -16.13 -0.58 -0.02
C ARG A 104 -15.39 -1.39 -1.07
N PHE A 105 -14.29 -2.03 -0.69
CA PHE A 105 -13.67 -3.04 -1.54
C PHE A 105 -14.61 -4.25 -1.53
N GLY A 106 -15.41 -4.38 -2.59
CA GLY A 106 -16.39 -5.45 -2.81
C GLY A 106 -16.77 -5.51 -4.27
#